data_AF-A0A7C4VJY8-F1
#
_entry.id   AF-A0A7C4VJY8-F1
#
_cell.length_a   1.000
_cell.length_b   1.000
_cell.length_c   1.000
_cell.angle_alpha   90.00
_cell.angle_beta   90.00
_cell.angle_gamma   90.00
#
_symmetry.space_group_name_H-M   'P 1'
#
loop_
_entity.id
_entity.type
_entity.pdbx_description
1 polymer ?
#
loop_
_entity_poly.entity_id
_entity_poly.type
_entity_poly.pdbx_seq_one_letter_code
_entity_poly.pdbx_strand_id
1 'polypeptide(L)'
;MPKITDLPQYTNPQDNDVKVIVDVGNNVTKKITWASIKNALKSFFDTIYSAINHNHAGVYQEKNSNLDTYSTKTPPSGDVVGTTDAQTISNKNILVGINTQTANYTLVLSDAGKLINMNASSAVTLTVPANSSVPFPVGTIIKVKKGGTGDVTITGDTGVTINAPFGNTITTQGQWVGLIKIDTDTWDLLM
;
A
#
# COMPACT_ATOMS: atom_id res chain seq x y z
N MET A 1 -45.31 -50.53 19.10
CA MET A 1 -44.72 -49.40 18.36
C MET A 1 -43.22 -49.60 18.31
N PRO A 2 -42.55 -49.45 17.15
CA PRO A 2 -41.09 -49.58 17.06
C PRO A 2 -40.41 -48.70 18.10
N LYS A 3 -39.44 -49.27 18.83
CA LYS A 3 -38.70 -48.54 19.87
C LYS A 3 -37.70 -47.61 19.17
N ILE A 4 -37.30 -46.53 19.85
CA ILE A 4 -36.29 -45.60 19.31
C ILE A 4 -34.94 -46.29 19.06
N THR A 5 -34.70 -47.42 19.73
CA THR A 5 -33.57 -48.33 19.56
C THR A 5 -33.60 -49.12 18.24
N ASP A 6 -34.75 -49.18 17.57
CA ASP A 6 -34.94 -49.95 16.34
C ASP A 6 -34.77 -49.07 15.07
N LEU A 7 -34.55 -47.76 15.25
CA LEU A 7 -34.26 -46.78 14.20
C LEU A 7 -32.90 -46.91 13.47
N PRO A 8 -31.87 -47.66 13.94
CA PRO A 8 -30.62 -47.83 13.19
C PRO A 8 -30.80 -48.46 11.79
N GLN A 9 -31.96 -49.05 11.50
CA GLN A 9 -32.27 -49.70 10.21
C GLN A 9 -32.97 -48.75 9.21
N TYR A 10 -33.34 -47.53 9.63
CA TYR A 10 -34.02 -46.52 8.81
C TYR A 10 -33.21 -45.24 8.85
N THR A 11 -32.21 -45.14 7.98
CA THR A 11 -31.14 -44.14 8.09
C THR A 11 -31.61 -42.69 7.89
N ASN A 12 -32.80 -42.46 7.33
CA ASN A 12 -33.34 -41.12 7.06
C ASN A 12 -34.87 -41.05 7.28
N PRO A 13 -35.35 -40.48 8.41
CA PRO A 13 -36.78 -40.22 8.61
C PRO A 13 -37.34 -39.24 7.55
N GLN A 14 -38.50 -39.56 6.99
CA GLN A 14 -39.26 -38.72 6.07
C GLN A 14 -40.17 -37.75 6.83
N ASP A 15 -40.52 -36.62 6.22
CA ASP A 15 -41.25 -35.53 6.87
C ASP A 15 -42.66 -35.92 7.36
N ASN A 16 -43.25 -36.92 6.73
CA ASN A 16 -44.55 -37.50 7.06
C ASN A 16 -44.47 -38.64 8.09
N ASP A 17 -43.29 -39.10 8.48
CA ASP A 17 -43.14 -40.11 9.53
C ASP A 17 -43.69 -39.59 10.86
N VAL A 18 -44.35 -40.46 11.63
CA VAL A 18 -45.04 -40.06 12.87
C VAL A 18 -44.46 -40.72 14.10
N LYS A 19 -44.29 -39.93 15.17
CA LYS A 19 -44.06 -40.40 16.53
C LYS A 19 -45.27 -40.07 17.39
N VAL A 20 -45.60 -40.96 18.32
CA VAL A 20 -46.66 -40.71 19.29
C VAL A 20 -46.06 -40.15 20.58
N ILE A 21 -46.65 -39.08 21.09
CA ILE A 21 -46.31 -38.46 22.38
C ILE A 21 -47.56 -38.33 23.24
N VAL A 22 -47.37 -38.31 24.56
CA VAL A 22 -48.45 -38.01 25.51
C VAL A 22 -48.38 -36.53 25.85
N ASP A 23 -49.46 -35.80 25.60
CA ASP A 23 -49.65 -34.44 26.10
C ASP A 23 -50.10 -34.53 27.56
N VAL A 24 -49.13 -34.38 28.46
CA VAL A 24 -49.35 -34.46 29.91
C VAL A 24 -50.26 -33.35 30.46
N GLY A 25 -50.39 -32.23 29.75
CA GLY A 25 -51.26 -31.12 30.18
C GLY A 25 -52.72 -31.37 29.85
N ASN A 26 -53.00 -32.13 28.78
CA ASN A 26 -54.35 -32.43 28.32
C ASN A 26 -54.73 -33.92 28.47
N ASN A 27 -53.84 -34.74 29.06
CA ASN A 27 -54.01 -36.19 29.24
C ASN A 27 -54.38 -36.96 27.95
N VAL A 28 -53.93 -36.48 26.78
CA VAL A 28 -54.23 -37.09 25.48
C VAL A 28 -52.97 -37.51 24.75
N THR A 29 -53.08 -38.60 23.99
CA THR A 29 -52.00 -39.09 23.13
C THR A 29 -52.11 -38.45 21.76
N LYS A 30 -51.05 -37.77 21.31
CA LYS A 30 -51.00 -37.05 20.03
C LYS A 30 -49.96 -37.68 19.09
N LYS A 31 -50.25 -37.67 17.79
CA LYS A 31 -49.27 -37.98 16.74
C LYS A 31 -48.57 -36.69 16.34
N ILE A 32 -47.25 -36.71 16.33
CA ILE A 32 -46.40 -35.63 15.81
C ILE A 32 -45.63 -36.16 14.60
N THR A 33 -45.58 -35.37 13.53
CA THR A 33 -44.78 -35.71 12.34
C THR A 33 -43.31 -35.33 12.56
N TRP A 34 -42.41 -35.95 11.80
CA TRP A 34 -41.00 -35.59 11.79
C TRP A 34 -40.79 -34.13 11.37
N ALA A 35 -41.58 -33.62 10.43
CA ALA A 35 -41.59 -32.21 10.07
C ALA A 35 -41.86 -31.28 11.27
N SER A 36 -42.87 -31.60 12.08
CA SER A 36 -43.20 -30.81 13.27
C SER A 36 -42.08 -30.84 14.32
N ILE A 37 -41.40 -31.98 14.49
CA ILE A 37 -40.25 -32.12 15.38
C ILE A 37 -39.08 -31.24 14.89
N LYS A 38 -38.73 -31.31 13.59
CA LYS A 38 -37.67 -30.47 13.00
C LYS A 38 -37.94 -28.99 13.22
N ASN A 39 -39.17 -28.54 12.97
CA ASN A 39 -39.55 -27.14 13.11
C ASN A 39 -39.47 -26.65 14.57
N ALA A 40 -39.95 -27.46 15.52
CA ALA A 40 -39.86 -27.13 16.94
C ALA A 40 -38.40 -27.02 17.41
N LEU A 41 -37.55 -27.98 17.02
CA LEU A 41 -36.11 -27.96 17.36
C LEU A 41 -35.41 -26.76 16.73
N LYS A 42 -35.66 -26.49 15.44
CA LYS A 42 -35.09 -25.32 14.75
C LYS A 42 -35.48 -24.03 15.48
N SER A 43 -36.76 -23.83 15.78
CA SER A 43 -37.23 -22.63 16.47
C SER A 43 -36.61 -22.47 17.86
N PHE A 44 -36.52 -23.57 18.63
CA PHE A 44 -35.89 -23.56 19.95
C PHE A 44 -34.41 -23.15 19.85
N PHE A 45 -33.66 -23.78 18.95
CA PHE A 45 -32.24 -23.49 18.77
C PHE A 45 -31.98 -22.10 18.19
N ASP A 46 -32.78 -21.64 17.23
CA ASP A 46 -32.71 -20.28 16.71
C ASP A 46 -32.91 -19.24 17.84
N THR A 47 -33.84 -19.49 18.77
CA THR A 47 -34.12 -18.57 19.88
C THR A 47 -32.92 -18.42 20.82
N ILE A 48 -32.21 -19.53 21.11
CA ILE A 48 -31.07 -19.51 22.05
C ILE A 48 -29.72 -19.23 21.36
N TYR A 49 -29.61 -19.44 20.05
CA TYR A 49 -28.38 -19.21 19.27
C TYR A 49 -28.48 -18.01 18.31
N SER A 50 -29.45 -17.11 18.49
CA SER A 50 -29.79 -16.01 17.56
C SER A 50 -28.69 -14.97 17.30
N ALA A 51 -27.49 -15.05 17.87
CA ALA A 51 -26.32 -14.27 17.42
C ALA A 51 -24.98 -14.82 17.96
N ILE A 52 -24.62 -16.05 17.64
CA ILE A 52 -23.22 -16.28 17.25
C ILE A 52 -23.27 -16.36 15.74
N ASN A 53 -22.78 -15.34 15.04
CA ASN A 53 -22.58 -15.39 13.59
C ASN A 53 -21.77 -16.64 13.23
N HIS A 54 -22.42 -17.75 12.89
CA HIS A 54 -21.76 -18.83 12.19
C HIS A 54 -22.36 -18.87 10.78
N ASN A 55 -21.71 -18.07 9.94
CA ASN A 55 -21.90 -18.03 8.52
C ASN A 55 -21.51 -19.38 7.91
N HIS A 56 -22.47 -20.17 7.43
CA HIS A 56 -22.19 -21.32 6.56
C HIS A 56 -22.08 -20.92 5.06
N ALA A 57 -22.09 -19.63 4.77
CA ALA A 57 -21.80 -19.05 3.45
C ALA A 57 -20.43 -18.34 3.45
N GLY A 58 -19.52 -18.75 4.33
CA GLY A 58 -18.10 -18.46 4.21
C GLY A 58 -17.44 -19.65 3.53
N VAL A 59 -17.05 -19.50 2.27
CA VAL A 59 -15.94 -20.26 1.69
C VAL A 59 -14.84 -20.30 2.76
N TYR A 60 -14.27 -21.47 3.06
CA TYR A 60 -13.04 -21.54 3.85
C TYR A 60 -11.98 -20.72 3.11
N GLN A 61 -11.84 -19.44 3.46
CA GLN A 61 -10.70 -18.65 3.04
C GLN A 61 -9.61 -18.98 4.04
N GLU A 62 -8.59 -19.66 3.54
CA GLU A 62 -7.38 -19.93 4.30
C GLU A 62 -6.88 -18.63 4.94
N LYS A 63 -6.33 -18.76 6.15
CA LYS A 63 -5.83 -17.64 6.95
C LYS A 63 -4.79 -16.83 6.16
N ASN A 64 -5.25 -15.81 5.44
CA ASN A 64 -4.53 -14.58 5.19
C ASN A 64 -5.49 -13.39 5.13
N SER A 65 -6.32 -13.26 6.16
CA SER A 65 -7.30 -12.19 6.36
C SER A 65 -6.68 -10.85 6.78
N ASN A 66 -5.40 -10.60 6.47
CA ASN A 66 -4.74 -9.32 6.72
C ASN A 66 -4.62 -8.49 5.44
N LEU A 67 -5.64 -8.57 4.57
CA LEU A 67 -5.71 -7.72 3.39
C LEU A 67 -7.14 -7.23 3.07
N ASP A 68 -8.13 -7.56 3.89
CA ASP A 68 -9.50 -7.13 3.64
C ASP A 68 -10.06 -6.36 4.84
N THR A 69 -10.39 -5.10 4.59
CA THR A 69 -11.16 -4.17 5.43
C THR A 69 -10.42 -3.26 6.42
N TYR A 70 -9.67 -2.27 5.91
CA TYR A 70 -9.53 -0.97 6.61
C TYR A 70 -10.66 -0.03 6.16
N SER A 71 -11.78 -0.05 6.88
CA SER A 71 -13.09 0.50 6.44
C SER A 71 -13.22 2.02 6.28
N THR A 72 -12.15 2.82 6.25
CA THR A 72 -12.25 4.27 5.97
C THR A 72 -11.15 4.86 5.09
N LYS A 73 -10.26 4.02 4.56
CA LYS A 73 -9.37 4.43 3.46
C LYS A 73 -9.55 3.44 2.33
N THR A 74 -9.90 3.95 1.16
CA THR A 74 -9.70 3.19 -0.07
C THR A 74 -8.25 2.70 -0.07
N PRO A 75 -7.98 1.39 -0.12
CA PRO A 75 -6.62 0.94 -0.33
C PRO A 75 -6.10 1.60 -1.61
N PRO A 76 -4.81 1.99 -1.66
CA PRO A 76 -4.24 2.58 -2.86
C PRO A 76 -4.60 1.72 -4.08
N SER A 77 -5.07 2.32 -5.16
CA SER A 77 -5.23 1.60 -6.42
C SER A 77 -3.82 1.28 -6.95
N GLY A 78 -3.38 0.04 -6.76
CA GLY A 78 -2.06 -0.47 -7.13
C GLY A 78 -1.55 -1.52 -6.15
N ASP A 79 -0.54 -2.28 -6.55
CA ASP A 79 0.07 -3.30 -5.68
C ASP A 79 0.54 -2.67 -4.37
N VAL A 80 -0.02 -3.16 -3.27
CA VAL A 80 0.45 -2.87 -1.92
C VAL A 80 1.91 -3.31 -1.85
N VAL A 81 2.81 -2.38 -1.52
CA VAL A 81 4.24 -2.65 -1.33
C VAL A 81 4.42 -3.64 -0.18
N GLY A 82 4.51 -4.93 -0.51
CA GLY A 82 4.69 -6.03 0.42
C GLY A 82 6.15 -6.21 0.82
N THR A 83 6.44 -5.93 2.08
CA THR A 83 7.20 -6.71 3.09
C THR A 83 8.34 -7.70 2.74
N THR A 84 8.93 -7.75 1.54
CA THR A 84 10.17 -8.54 1.33
C THR A 84 11.10 -7.90 0.28
N ASP A 85 12.39 -7.89 0.58
CA ASP A 85 13.50 -7.09 0.02
C ASP A 85 13.88 -7.31 -1.46
N ALA A 86 12.93 -7.59 -2.35
CA ALA A 86 13.16 -7.49 -3.79
C ALA A 86 11.87 -7.06 -4.51
N GLN A 87 11.84 -5.79 -4.94
CA GLN A 87 10.71 -5.22 -5.67
C GLN A 87 11.01 -5.19 -7.17
N THR A 88 10.23 -5.92 -7.97
CA THR A 88 10.26 -5.78 -9.44
C THR A 88 9.21 -4.76 -9.85
N ILE A 89 9.67 -3.59 -10.28
CA ILE A 89 8.80 -2.53 -10.81
C ILE A 89 8.53 -2.83 -12.30
N SER A 90 7.63 -3.75 -12.59
CA SER A 90 7.14 -3.96 -13.96
C SER A 90 6.18 -2.83 -14.35
N ASN A 91 6.29 -2.32 -15.57
CA ASN A 91 5.43 -1.27 -16.14
C ASN A 91 5.55 0.13 -15.51
N LYS A 92 6.67 0.48 -14.84
CA LYS A 92 6.99 1.89 -14.56
C LYS A 92 8.18 2.35 -15.40
N ASN A 93 8.03 3.50 -16.01
CA ASN A 93 9.12 4.25 -16.63
C ASN A 93 10.05 4.77 -15.53
N ILE A 94 11.08 4.01 -15.14
CA ILE A 94 12.18 4.52 -14.29
C ILE A 94 13.08 5.38 -15.18
N LEU A 95 12.60 6.58 -15.47
CA LEU A 95 13.30 7.56 -16.28
C LEU A 95 13.83 8.66 -15.37
N VAL A 96 15.02 9.14 -15.70
CA VAL A 96 15.54 10.38 -15.10
C VAL A 96 14.77 11.54 -15.72
N GLY A 97 13.98 12.24 -14.90
CA GLY A 97 13.37 13.49 -15.33
C GLY A 97 14.44 14.52 -15.72
N ILE A 98 14.20 15.28 -16.78
CA ILE A 98 15.10 16.35 -17.23
C ILE A 98 14.40 17.69 -17.00
N ASN A 99 15.05 18.59 -16.29
CA ASN A 99 14.63 19.96 -16.10
C ASN A 99 15.63 20.86 -16.83
N THR A 100 15.22 21.49 -17.94
CA THR A 100 16.10 22.38 -18.71
C THR A 100 15.91 23.82 -18.25
N GLN A 101 17.02 24.50 -17.95
CA GLN A 101 17.05 25.87 -17.45
C GLN A 101 17.97 26.71 -18.33
N THR A 102 17.58 27.93 -18.67
CA THR A 102 18.32 28.82 -19.60
C THR A 102 18.87 30.08 -18.93
N ALA A 103 18.70 30.20 -17.62
CA ALA A 103 19.15 31.31 -16.79
C ALA A 103 19.65 30.79 -15.43
N ASN A 104 19.98 31.71 -14.51
CA ASN A 104 20.25 31.35 -13.12
C ASN A 104 19.07 30.57 -12.53
N TYR A 105 19.39 29.56 -11.71
CA TYR A 105 18.37 28.64 -11.21
C TYR A 105 18.63 28.24 -9.76
N THR A 106 17.61 28.37 -8.92
CA THR A 106 17.63 27.80 -7.56
C THR A 106 16.87 26.49 -7.57
N LEU A 107 17.50 25.43 -7.06
CA LEU A 107 16.89 24.10 -7.00
C LEU A 107 15.59 24.13 -6.17
N VAL A 108 14.62 23.33 -6.59
CA VAL A 108 13.37 23.11 -5.83
C VAL A 108 13.21 21.64 -5.48
N LEU A 109 12.40 21.32 -4.49
CA LEU A 109 12.25 19.94 -4.00
C LEU A 109 11.90 18.94 -5.13
N SER A 110 11.15 19.38 -6.13
CA SER A 110 10.77 18.56 -7.29
C SER A 110 11.94 18.16 -8.21
N ASP A 111 13.13 18.72 -8.01
CA ASP A 111 14.35 18.39 -8.75
C ASP A 111 15.08 17.15 -8.23
N ALA A 112 14.69 16.64 -7.06
CA ALA A 112 15.27 15.43 -6.50
C ALA A 112 15.29 14.29 -7.52
N GLY A 113 16.48 13.73 -7.79
CA GLY A 113 16.70 12.64 -8.75
C GLY A 113 16.76 13.05 -10.23
N LYS A 114 16.51 14.31 -10.58
CA LYS A 114 16.51 14.80 -11.96
C LYS A 114 17.91 15.14 -12.48
N LEU A 115 17.98 15.29 -13.81
CA LEU A 115 19.05 16.02 -14.48
C LEU A 115 18.61 17.47 -14.69
N ILE A 116 19.37 18.40 -14.13
CA ILE A 116 19.25 19.83 -14.42
C ILE A 116 20.17 20.14 -15.60
N ASN A 117 19.56 20.37 -16.76
CA ASN A 117 20.26 20.71 -17.99
C ASN A 117 20.34 22.23 -18.11
N MET A 118 21.43 22.82 -17.65
CA MET A 118 21.70 24.26 -17.72
C MET A 118 22.11 24.63 -19.15
N ASN A 119 21.13 25.00 -19.97
CA ASN A 119 21.25 25.30 -21.39
C ASN A 119 21.27 26.81 -21.67
N ALA A 120 22.22 27.52 -21.06
CA ALA A 120 22.41 28.96 -21.25
C ALA A 120 23.61 29.24 -22.18
N SER A 121 23.52 30.32 -22.97
CA SER A 121 24.63 30.78 -23.82
C SER A 121 25.68 31.60 -23.07
N SER A 122 25.27 32.25 -21.97
CA SER A 122 26.12 33.02 -21.05
C SER A 122 26.30 32.30 -19.73
N ALA A 123 27.34 32.67 -18.97
CA ALA A 123 27.60 32.08 -17.66
C ALA A 123 26.39 32.21 -16.73
N VAL A 124 26.06 31.12 -16.03
CA VAL A 124 24.90 31.02 -15.14
C VAL A 124 25.28 30.35 -13.82
N THR A 125 24.51 30.65 -12.79
CA THR A 125 24.66 30.07 -11.46
C THR A 125 23.48 29.15 -11.14
N LEU A 126 23.79 27.96 -10.65
CA LEU A 126 22.83 27.06 -10.02
C LEU A 126 23.01 27.14 -8.50
N THR A 127 21.94 27.50 -7.79
CA THR A 127 21.96 27.69 -6.34
C THR A 127 21.28 26.52 -5.63
N VAL A 128 21.95 25.95 -4.66
CA VAL A 128 21.40 24.98 -3.72
C VAL A 128 20.78 25.75 -2.54
N PRO A 129 19.44 25.72 -2.36
CA PRO A 129 18.77 26.47 -1.30
C PRO A 129 19.10 25.92 0.09
N ALA A 130 18.97 26.77 1.12
CA ALA A 130 19.02 26.33 2.51
C ALA A 130 17.91 25.31 2.81
N ASN A 131 18.22 24.31 3.64
CA ASN A 131 17.30 23.22 3.98
C ASN A 131 16.05 23.71 4.72
N SER A 132 16.16 24.81 5.46
CA SER A 132 15.02 25.45 6.10
C SER A 132 13.97 25.97 5.10
N SER A 133 14.37 26.29 3.88
CA SER A 133 13.48 26.75 2.80
C SER A 133 13.03 25.61 1.88
N VAL A 134 13.98 24.74 1.49
CA VAL A 134 13.70 23.59 0.60
C VAL A 134 14.36 22.34 1.20
N PRO A 135 13.63 21.55 1.99
CA PRO A 135 14.20 20.42 2.72
C PRO A 135 14.37 19.18 1.84
N PHE A 136 15.44 19.15 1.04
CA PHE A 136 15.85 17.91 0.38
C PHE A 136 16.26 16.86 1.43
N PRO A 137 15.77 15.60 1.33
CA PRO A 137 16.26 14.52 2.18
C PRO A 137 17.76 14.28 1.99
N VAL A 138 18.48 13.94 3.07
CA VAL A 138 19.88 13.47 2.97
C VAL A 138 19.94 12.23 2.10
N GLY A 139 20.97 12.13 1.24
CA GLY A 139 21.10 11.12 0.20
C GLY A 139 20.46 11.49 -1.14
N THR A 140 19.78 12.64 -1.25
CA THR A 140 19.27 13.13 -2.54
C THR A 140 20.43 13.38 -3.51
N ILE A 141 20.33 12.81 -4.70
CA ILE A 141 21.27 13.07 -5.81
C ILE A 141 20.56 13.89 -6.88
N ILE A 142 21.20 14.97 -7.31
CA ILE A 142 20.77 15.81 -8.44
C ILE A 142 21.94 15.87 -9.42
N LYS A 143 21.68 15.64 -10.70
CA LYS A 143 22.69 15.75 -11.75
C LYS A 143 22.62 17.13 -12.35
N VAL A 144 23.76 17.76 -12.61
CA VAL A 144 23.82 19.07 -13.26
C VAL A 144 24.69 18.96 -14.50
N LYS A 145 24.17 19.41 -15.65
CA LYS A 145 24.88 19.40 -16.93
C LYS A 145 24.99 20.81 -17.49
N LYS A 146 26.17 21.14 -18.02
CA LYS A 146 26.34 22.28 -18.92
C LYS A 146 25.84 21.90 -20.32
N GLY A 147 24.60 22.28 -20.63
CA GLY A 147 23.98 22.04 -21.94
C GLY A 147 24.37 23.08 -22.98
N GLY A 148 24.47 24.34 -22.56
CA GLY A 148 24.80 25.47 -23.42
C GLY A 148 26.30 25.82 -23.40
N THR A 149 26.67 26.93 -24.02
CA THR A 149 28.06 27.41 -24.08
C THR A 149 28.50 28.15 -22.82
N GLY A 150 27.56 28.66 -22.03
CA GLY A 150 27.84 29.38 -20.79
C GLY A 150 28.32 28.47 -19.67
N ASP A 151 29.33 28.90 -18.93
CA ASP A 151 29.82 28.16 -17.77
C ASP A 151 28.77 28.10 -16.65
N VAL A 152 28.69 26.96 -15.97
CA VAL A 152 27.70 26.70 -14.94
C VAL A 152 28.41 26.65 -13.59
N THR A 153 28.19 27.66 -12.75
CA THR A 153 28.74 27.69 -11.39
C THR A 153 27.69 27.18 -10.41
N ILE A 154 28.06 26.20 -9.58
CA ILE A 154 27.20 25.65 -8.54
C ILE A 154 27.58 26.31 -7.22
N THR A 155 26.61 26.86 -6.52
CA THR A 155 26.81 27.54 -5.23
C THR A 155 25.74 27.12 -4.22
N GLY A 156 26.09 27.14 -2.94
CA GLY A 156 25.12 27.13 -1.86
C GLY A 156 24.51 28.52 -1.67
N ASP A 157 23.26 28.57 -1.21
CA ASP A 157 22.69 29.76 -0.58
C ASP A 157 23.35 30.00 0.79
N THR A 158 22.95 31.06 1.49
CA THR A 158 23.48 31.44 2.80
C THR A 158 23.40 30.26 3.79
N GLY A 159 24.56 29.85 4.32
CA GLY A 159 24.66 28.74 5.28
C GLY A 159 24.82 27.35 4.65
N VAL A 160 24.71 27.23 3.32
CA VAL A 160 24.89 25.95 2.61
C VAL A 160 26.35 25.79 2.18
N THR A 161 26.94 24.66 2.53
CA THR A 161 28.31 24.28 2.12
C THR A 161 28.28 23.33 0.94
N ILE A 162 29.04 23.67 -0.11
CA ILE A 162 29.29 22.79 -1.27
C ILE A 162 30.75 22.34 -1.23
N ASN A 163 30.98 21.07 -0.91
CA ASN A 163 32.30 20.46 -0.95
C ASN A 163 32.63 20.09 -2.41
N ALA A 164 33.47 20.90 -3.05
CA ALA A 164 33.82 20.74 -4.46
C ALA A 164 35.35 20.62 -4.64
N PRO A 165 35.95 19.44 -4.33
CA PRO A 165 37.41 19.27 -4.34
C PRO A 165 38.05 19.49 -5.72
N PHE A 166 37.26 19.39 -6.79
CA PHE A 166 37.68 19.60 -8.17
C PHE A 166 37.14 20.92 -8.77
N GLY A 167 36.65 21.84 -7.93
CA GLY A 167 36.01 23.09 -8.33
C GLY A 167 34.50 22.97 -8.51
N ASN A 168 33.81 24.10 -8.40
CA ASN A 168 32.33 24.16 -8.43
C ASN A 168 31.77 24.75 -9.74
N THR A 169 32.61 24.96 -10.75
CA THR A 169 32.21 25.48 -12.06
C THR A 169 32.44 24.45 -13.16
N ILE A 170 31.39 24.16 -13.94
CA ILE A 170 31.44 23.30 -15.12
C ILE A 170 31.75 24.17 -16.33
N THR A 171 32.94 24.00 -16.93
CA THR A 171 33.42 24.81 -18.06
C THR A 171 33.35 24.08 -19.39
N THR A 172 33.36 22.75 -19.39
CA THR A 172 33.28 21.94 -20.63
C THR A 172 31.83 21.72 -21.05
N GLN A 173 31.47 22.13 -22.27
CA GLN A 173 30.11 21.88 -22.79
C GLN A 173 29.83 20.37 -22.89
N GLY A 174 28.64 19.96 -22.43
CA GLY A 174 28.22 18.56 -22.41
C GLY A 174 28.64 17.79 -21.16
N GLN A 175 29.59 18.30 -20.37
CA GLN A 175 29.97 17.72 -19.08
C GLN A 175 28.82 17.79 -18.09
N TRP A 176 28.70 16.77 -17.25
CA TRP A 176 27.78 16.74 -16.12
C TRP A 176 28.50 16.27 -14.86
N VAL A 177 27.97 16.70 -13.71
CA VAL A 177 28.45 16.36 -12.37
C VAL A 177 27.28 15.86 -11.53
N GLY A 178 27.59 15.11 -10.47
CA GLY A 178 26.63 14.71 -9.45
C GLY A 178 26.72 15.64 -8.25
N LEU A 179 25.58 16.04 -7.71
CA LEU A 179 25.49 16.74 -6.43
C LEU A 179 24.71 15.84 -5.47
N ILE A 180 25.32 15.45 -4.34
CA ILE A 180 24.70 14.59 -3.33
C ILE A 180 24.61 15.31 -2.00
N LYS A 181 23.42 15.27 -1.38
CA LYS A 181 23.23 15.83 -0.04
C LYS A 181 23.77 14.87 1.01
N ILE A 182 24.71 15.31 1.84
CA ILE A 182 25.33 14.47 2.88
C ILE A 182 24.93 14.87 4.30
N ASP A 183 24.46 16.10 4.49
CA ASP A 183 23.89 16.59 5.77
C ASP A 183 22.91 17.75 5.49
N THR A 184 22.27 18.28 6.54
CA THR A 184 21.22 19.31 6.54
C THR A 184 21.53 20.44 5.57
N ASP A 185 22.72 21.05 5.63
CA ASP A 185 23.14 22.12 4.71
C ASP A 185 24.53 21.83 4.10
N THR A 186 24.84 20.56 3.84
CA THR A 186 26.12 20.14 3.27
C THR A 186 25.92 19.19 2.10
N TRP A 187 26.56 19.52 0.97
CA TRP A 187 26.50 18.75 -0.26
C TRP A 187 27.89 18.51 -0.82
N ASP A 188 28.09 17.30 -1.35
CA ASP A 188 29.31 16.95 -2.07
C ASP A 188 29.06 17.05 -3.58
N LEU A 189 30.00 17.68 -4.28
CA LEU A 189 30.04 17.72 -5.73
C LEU A 189 31.01 16.66 -6.24
N LEU A 190 30.46 15.72 -6.99
CA LEU A 190 31.13 14.55 -7.56
C LEU A 190 31.40 14.80 -9.05
N MET A 191 32.64 14.59 -9.48
CA MET A 191 33.08 14.70 -10.87
C MET A 191 33.36 13.35 -11.51
#